data_AF-A0A7H8T1H1-F1
#
_entry.id   AF-A0A7H8T1H1-F1
#
_cell.length_a   1.000
_cell.length_b   1.000
_cell.length_c   1.000
_cell.angle_alpha   90.00
_cell.angle_beta   90.00
_cell.angle_gamma   90.00
#
_symmetry.space_group_name_H-M   'P 1'
#
loop_
_entity.id
_entity.type
_entity.pdbx_description
1 polymer ?
#
loop_
_entity_poly.entity_id
_entity_poly.type
_entity_poly.pdbx_seq_one_letter_code
_entity_poly.pdbx_strand_id
1 'polypeptide(L)'
;MTITTRVVETGWMRPHAPGGLLFVALGLILVAAGYVWRGRVLRPLSAKRAQAALIRERSRNLLRSADTAIAGARRRAAQGEPAMVTVGDVTRVARRHYGYLFVEREEAAAALRQRYEAADCRVDCMTDAFN
;
A
#
# COMPACT_ATOMS: atom_id res chain seq x y z
N MET A 1 59.99 65.41 20.52
CA MET A 1 59.74 63.99 20.84
C MET A 1 58.53 63.53 20.06
N THR A 2 58.75 62.88 18.91
CA THR A 2 57.70 62.45 17.98
C THR A 2 57.40 60.97 18.21
N ILE A 3 56.19 60.68 18.68
CA ILE A 3 55.73 59.34 19.01
C ILE A 3 55.36 58.62 17.71
N THR A 4 56.11 57.57 17.36
CA THR A 4 55.83 56.69 16.23
C THR A 4 54.84 55.60 16.66
N THR A 5 53.58 55.75 16.27
CA THR A 5 52.56 54.71 16.42
C THR A 5 52.84 53.58 15.42
N ARG A 6 53.28 52.41 15.92
CA ARG A 6 53.25 51.19 15.10
C ARG A 6 51.82 50.67 15.02
N VAL A 7 51.25 50.73 13.83
CA VAL A 7 50.00 50.03 13.49
C VAL A 7 50.29 48.54 13.51
N VAL A 8 49.66 47.81 14.43
CA VAL A 8 49.65 46.35 14.44
C VAL A 8 48.68 45.90 13.37
N GLU A 9 49.22 45.36 12.30
CA GLU A 9 48.47 44.76 11.20
C GLU A 9 47.84 43.46 11.71
N THR A 10 46.52 43.45 11.90
CA THR A 10 45.76 42.25 12.26
C THR A 10 45.90 41.23 11.14
N GLY A 11 46.55 40.11 11.44
CA GLY A 11 46.68 38.97 10.53
C GLY A 11 45.31 38.51 10.05
N TRP A 12 45.02 38.82 8.79
CA TRP A 12 43.82 38.38 8.09
C TRP A 12 43.77 36.85 8.10
N MET A 13 42.62 36.31 8.50
CA MET A 13 42.29 34.89 8.31
C MET A 13 42.56 34.52 6.85
N ARG A 14 43.55 33.65 6.64
CA ARG A 14 43.84 33.09 5.31
C ARG A 14 42.54 32.52 4.72
N PRO A 15 42.15 32.91 3.49
CA PRO A 15 41.05 32.26 2.81
C PRO A 15 41.36 30.78 2.74
N HIS A 16 40.45 29.95 3.25
CA HIS A 16 40.60 28.51 3.17
C HIS A 16 40.86 28.16 1.70
N ALA A 17 41.91 27.38 1.44
CA ALA A 17 42.35 27.07 0.09
C ALA A 17 41.14 26.59 -0.73
N PRO A 18 40.80 27.25 -1.86
CA PRO A 18 39.56 27.00 -2.59
C PRO A 18 39.40 25.54 -3.02
N GLY A 19 40.51 24.81 -3.20
CA GLY A 19 40.52 23.38 -3.49
C GLY A 19 39.96 22.48 -2.37
N GLY A 20 40.16 22.84 -1.10
CA GLY A 20 39.66 22.04 0.03
C GLY A 20 38.14 22.10 0.13
N LEU A 21 37.56 23.29 -0.09
CA LEU A 21 36.11 23.49 -0.09
C LEU A 21 35.44 22.72 -1.24
N LEU A 22 36.06 22.72 -2.42
CA LEU A 22 35.57 21.98 -3.58
C LEU A 22 35.57 20.47 -3.34
N PHE A 23 36.60 19.92 -2.69
CA PHE A 23 36.64 18.50 -2.35
C PHE A 23 35.54 18.10 -1.37
N VAL A 24 35.29 18.92 -0.34
CA VAL A 24 34.21 18.68 0.63
C VAL A 24 32.85 18.77 -0.05
N ALA A 25 32.63 19.80 -0.88
CA ALA A 25 31.39 19.96 -1.64
C ALA A 25 31.16 18.77 -2.60
N LEU A 26 32.19 18.33 -3.32
CA LEU A 26 32.11 17.18 -4.23
C LEU A 26 31.79 15.89 -3.46
N GLY A 27 32.44 15.67 -2.32
CA GLY A 27 32.17 14.53 -1.44
C GLY A 27 30.72 14.52 -0.95
N LEU A 28 30.19 15.67 -0.52
CA LEU A 28 28.80 15.80 -0.10
C LEU A 28 27.81 15.52 -1.24
N ILE A 29 28.08 16.02 -2.45
CA ILE A 29 27.25 15.77 -3.63
C ILE A 29 27.24 14.27 -3.96
N LEU A 30 28.40 13.62 -3.95
CA LEU A 30 28.50 12.18 -4.21
C LEU A 30 27.78 11.33 -3.16
N VAL A 31 27.89 11.69 -1.88
CA VAL A 31 27.16 11.02 -0.79
C VAL A 31 25.66 11.21 -0.97
N ALA A 32 25.18 12.43 -1.23
CA ALA A 32 23.77 12.71 -1.47
C ALA A 32 23.24 11.95 -2.70
N ALA A 33 24.00 11.95 -3.80
CA ALA A 33 23.66 11.19 -5.01
C ALA A 33 23.61 9.68 -4.74
N GLY A 34 24.56 9.14 -3.98
CA GLY A 34 24.58 7.73 -3.58
C GLY A 34 23.38 7.35 -2.71
N TYR A 35 22.99 8.20 -1.76
CA TYR A 35 21.78 8.01 -0.95
C TYR A 35 20.51 8.05 -1.80
N VAL A 36 20.40 9.01 -2.73
CA VAL A 36 19.26 9.14 -3.63
C VAL A 36 19.17 7.94 -4.58
N TRP A 37 20.29 7.51 -5.16
CA TRP A 37 20.34 6.34 -6.03
C TRP A 37 20.02 5.05 -5.28
N ARG A 38 20.61 4.82 -4.11
CA ARG A 38 20.33 3.63 -3.29
C ARG A 38 18.88 3.61 -2.79
N GLY A 39 18.35 4.76 -2.39
CA GLY A 39 16.95 4.94 -2.02
C GLY A 39 16.00 4.69 -3.19
N ARG A 40 16.33 5.18 -4.40
CA ARG A 40 15.53 5.01 -5.62
C ARG A 40 15.66 3.62 -6.25
N VAL A 41 16.70 2.83 -5.94
CA VAL A 41 16.82 1.43 -6.36
C VAL A 41 16.09 0.47 -5.42
N LEU A 42 16.08 0.75 -4.11
CA LEU A 42 15.40 -0.11 -3.11
C LEU A 42 13.92 0.25 -2.89
N ARG A 43 13.49 1.51 -3.09
CA ARG A 43 12.08 1.92 -3.00
C ARG A 43 11.13 1.33 -4.06
N PRO A 44 11.47 1.22 -5.36
CA PRO A 44 10.48 0.84 -6.36
C PRO A 44 10.06 -0.61 -6.19
N LEU A 45 10.96 -1.49 -5.74
CA LEU A 45 10.61 -2.88 -5.46
C LEU A 45 9.81 -3.02 -4.16
N SER A 46 10.16 -2.29 -3.09
CA SER A 46 9.41 -2.38 -1.83
C SER A 46 8.01 -1.78 -1.94
N ALA A 47 7.86 -0.61 -2.57
CA ALA A 47 6.55 0.01 -2.79
C ALA A 47 5.67 -0.80 -3.75
N LYS A 48 6.21 -1.27 -4.89
CA LYS A 48 5.45 -2.12 -5.81
C LYS A 48 5.12 -3.48 -5.21
N ARG A 49 6.01 -4.09 -4.42
CA ARG A 49 5.73 -5.34 -3.71
C ARG A 49 4.70 -5.14 -2.60
N ALA A 50 4.77 -4.04 -1.85
CA ALA A 50 3.77 -3.70 -0.86
C ALA A 50 2.40 -3.49 -1.52
N GLN A 51 2.34 -2.77 -2.65
CA GLN A 51 1.11 -2.58 -3.40
C GLN A 51 0.57 -3.89 -3.98
N ALA A 52 1.44 -4.74 -4.54
CA ALA A 52 1.04 -6.06 -5.04
C ALA A 52 0.56 -6.98 -3.89
N ALA A 53 1.18 -6.91 -2.72
CA ALA A 53 0.74 -7.63 -1.53
C ALA A 53 -0.63 -7.14 -1.07
N LEU A 54 -0.85 -5.83 -1.02
CA LEU A 54 -2.14 -5.22 -0.65
C LEU A 54 -3.25 -5.62 -1.63
N ILE A 55 -2.98 -5.64 -2.94
CA ILE A 55 -3.96 -6.09 -3.94
C ILE A 55 -4.32 -7.56 -3.73
N ARG A 56 -3.33 -8.42 -3.46
CA ARG A 56 -3.56 -9.85 -3.18
C ARG A 56 -4.30 -10.08 -1.87
N GLU A 57 -4.02 -9.26 -0.86
CA GLU A 57 -4.70 -9.33 0.42
C GLU A 57 -6.16 -8.87 0.29
N ARG A 58 -6.40 -7.79 -0.46
CA ARG A 58 -7.73 -7.31 -0.78
C ARG A 58 -8.57 -8.38 -1.47
N SER A 59 -8.06 -9.01 -2.52
CA SER A 59 -8.79 -10.07 -3.22
C SER A 59 -9.08 -11.28 -2.33
N ARG A 60 -8.12 -11.71 -1.49
CA ARG A 60 -8.35 -12.79 -0.52
C ARG A 60 -9.42 -12.44 0.51
N ASN A 61 -9.42 -11.21 1.01
CA ASN A 61 -10.41 -10.75 1.99
C ASN A 61 -11.81 -10.69 1.36
N LEU A 62 -11.92 -10.35 0.08
CA LEU A 62 -13.20 -10.41 -0.64
C LEU A 62 -13.68 -11.85 -0.84
N LEU A 63 -12.79 -12.77 -1.21
CA LEU A 63 -13.14 -14.20 -1.30
C LEU A 63 -13.61 -14.76 0.06
N ARG A 64 -12.91 -14.42 1.14
CA ARG A 64 -13.31 -14.82 2.49
C ARG A 64 -14.62 -14.15 2.93
N SER A 65 -14.89 -12.94 2.46
CA SER A 65 -16.18 -12.27 2.68
C SER A 65 -17.31 -13.01 1.96
N ALA A 66 -17.08 -13.47 0.74
CA ALA A 66 -18.03 -14.30 -0.01
C ALA A 66 -18.31 -15.63 0.70
N ASP A 67 -17.26 -16.33 1.17
CA ASP A 67 -17.44 -17.57 1.94
C ASP A 67 -18.29 -17.37 3.20
N THR A 68 -18.03 -16.28 3.92
CA THR A 68 -18.78 -15.94 5.15
C THR A 68 -20.23 -15.58 4.83
N ALA A 69 -20.47 -14.89 3.71
CA ALA A 69 -21.82 -14.58 3.23
C ALA A 69 -22.59 -15.84 2.84
N ILE A 70 -21.97 -16.76 2.10
CA ILE A 70 -22.55 -18.07 1.73
C ILE A 70 -22.89 -18.88 2.99
N ALA A 71 -21.95 -19.03 3.91
CA ALA A 71 -22.19 -19.75 5.17
C ALA A 71 -23.28 -19.07 6.02
N GLY A 72 -23.33 -17.73 6.02
CA GLY A 72 -24.35 -16.96 6.70
C GLY A 72 -25.74 -17.09 6.06
N ALA A 73 -25.82 -17.25 4.74
CA ALA A 73 -27.08 -17.52 4.05
C ALA A 73 -27.55 -18.95 4.33
N ARG A 74 -26.66 -19.95 4.23
CA ARG A 74 -26.98 -21.35 4.55
C ARG A 74 -27.52 -21.52 5.98
N ARG A 75 -26.93 -20.80 6.95
CA ARG A 75 -27.43 -20.80 8.34
C ARG A 75 -28.80 -20.14 8.51
N ARG A 76 -29.16 -19.20 7.64
CA ARG A 76 -30.46 -18.49 7.68
C ARG A 76 -31.53 -19.20 6.87
N ALA A 77 -31.14 -19.99 5.87
CA ALA A 77 -32.06 -20.75 5.06
C ALA A 77 -32.83 -21.75 5.92
N ALA A 78 -34.14 -21.81 5.73
CA ALA A 78 -34.96 -22.86 6.33
C ALA A 78 -34.58 -24.22 5.73
N GLN A 79 -34.82 -25.29 6.50
CA GLN A 79 -34.57 -26.65 6.01
C GLN A 79 -35.36 -26.92 4.73
N GLY A 80 -34.65 -27.15 3.62
CA GLY A 80 -35.24 -27.45 2.32
C GLY A 80 -35.44 -26.25 1.38
N GLU A 81 -35.14 -25.02 1.82
CA GLU A 81 -35.14 -23.85 0.94
C GLU A 81 -33.73 -23.53 0.43
N PRO A 82 -33.58 -23.10 -0.84
CA PRO A 82 -32.28 -22.70 -1.37
C PRO A 82 -31.80 -21.41 -0.68
N ALA A 83 -30.53 -21.38 -0.26
CA ALA A 83 -29.96 -20.24 0.42
C ALA A 83 -29.70 -19.08 -0.56
N MET A 84 -30.37 -17.94 -0.37
CA MET A 84 -30.14 -16.75 -1.19
C MET A 84 -28.91 -15.97 -0.70
N VAL A 85 -27.91 -15.82 -1.57
CA VAL A 85 -26.66 -15.08 -1.31
C VAL A 85 -26.52 -13.93 -2.30
N THR A 86 -26.53 -12.70 -1.80
CA THR A 86 -26.44 -11.51 -2.65
C THR A 86 -25.03 -10.91 -2.68
N VAL A 87 -24.68 -10.20 -3.76
CA VAL A 87 -23.47 -9.36 -3.84
C VAL A 87 -23.48 -8.33 -2.71
N GLY A 88 -24.67 -7.81 -2.36
CA GLY A 88 -24.84 -6.91 -1.22
C GLY A 88 -24.47 -7.53 0.13
N ASP A 89 -24.71 -8.82 0.33
CA ASP A 89 -24.27 -9.54 1.54
C ASP A 89 -22.74 -9.63 1.60
N VAL A 90 -22.07 -9.90 0.46
CA VAL A 90 -20.61 -9.94 0.36
C VAL A 90 -20.01 -8.57 0.68
N THR A 91 -20.54 -7.50 0.09
CA THR A 91 -20.09 -6.12 0.37
C THR A 91 -20.29 -5.74 1.84
N ARG A 92 -21.41 -6.17 2.45
CA ARG A 92 -21.69 -5.90 3.87
C ARG A 92 -20.72 -6.62 4.79
N VAL A 93 -20.43 -7.89 4.51
CA VAL A 93 -19.42 -8.67 5.25
C VAL A 93 -18.04 -8.04 5.07
N ALA A 94 -17.70 -7.64 3.85
CA ALA A 94 -16.42 -7.00 3.52
C ALA A 94 -16.22 -5.69 4.32
N ARG A 95 -17.26 -4.85 4.38
CA ARG A 95 -17.26 -3.61 5.17
C ARG A 95 -17.18 -3.88 6.68
N ARG A 96 -17.95 -4.85 7.19
CA ARG A 96 -18.02 -5.14 8.64
C ARG A 96 -16.75 -5.79 9.18
N HIS A 97 -16.16 -6.72 8.44
CA HIS A 97 -15.03 -7.53 8.92
C HIS A 97 -13.66 -7.01 8.49
N TYR A 98 -13.57 -6.30 7.36
CA TYR A 98 -12.29 -5.82 6.83
C TYR A 98 -12.21 -4.29 6.71
N GLY A 99 -13.26 -3.57 7.11
CA GLY A 99 -13.26 -2.10 7.13
C GLY A 99 -13.26 -1.45 5.75
N TYR A 100 -13.57 -2.18 4.68
CA TYR A 100 -13.63 -1.60 3.34
C TYR A 100 -14.78 -0.59 3.24
N LEU A 101 -14.43 0.67 2.94
CA LEU A 101 -15.39 1.76 2.76
C LEU A 101 -16.16 1.63 1.45
N PHE A 102 -15.49 1.16 0.40
CA PHE A 102 -16.06 0.95 -0.92
C PHE A 102 -15.55 -0.36 -1.50
N VAL A 103 -16.47 -1.18 -1.99
CA VAL A 103 -16.19 -2.38 -2.77
C VAL A 103 -17.03 -2.25 -4.03
N GLU A 104 -16.37 -2.25 -5.19
CA GLU A 104 -17.08 -2.20 -6.47
C GLU A 104 -18.00 -3.42 -6.58
N ARG A 105 -19.23 -3.20 -7.07
CA ARG A 105 -20.21 -4.28 -7.24
C ARG A 105 -19.64 -5.40 -8.11
N GLU A 106 -18.87 -5.05 -9.15
CA GLU A 106 -18.21 -6.01 -10.03
C GLU A 106 -17.15 -6.84 -9.32
N GLU A 107 -16.34 -6.23 -8.45
CA GLU A 107 -15.28 -6.91 -7.67
C GLU A 107 -15.91 -7.90 -6.68
N ALA A 108 -16.99 -7.48 -6.00
CA ALA A 108 -17.76 -8.32 -5.10
C ALA A 108 -18.50 -9.45 -5.85
N ALA A 109 -19.08 -9.16 -7.01
CA ALA A 109 -19.74 -10.15 -7.86
C ALA A 109 -18.74 -11.19 -8.38
N ALA A 110 -17.56 -10.78 -8.84
CA ALA A 110 -16.51 -11.69 -9.30
C ALA A 110 -16.05 -12.62 -8.17
N ALA A 111 -15.81 -12.08 -6.97
CA ALA A 111 -15.45 -12.87 -5.80
C ALA A 111 -16.57 -13.87 -5.42
N LEU A 112 -17.83 -13.44 -5.50
CA LEU A 112 -18.99 -14.30 -5.22
C LEU A 112 -19.12 -15.42 -6.26
N ARG A 113 -19.03 -15.12 -7.57
CA ARG A 113 -19.05 -16.13 -8.64
C ARG A 113 -17.97 -17.19 -8.44
N GLN A 114 -16.74 -16.75 -8.15
CA GLN A 114 -15.61 -17.67 -7.96
C GLN A 114 -15.85 -18.63 -6.79
N ARG A 115 -16.39 -18.14 -5.67
CA ARG A 115 -16.68 -19.01 -4.51
C ARG A 115 -17.92 -19.85 -4.68
N TYR A 116 -18.93 -19.32 -5.36
CA TYR A 116 -20.13 -20.04 -5.70
C TYR A 116 -19.83 -21.28 -6.54
N GLU A 117 -18.94 -21.16 -7.54
CA GLU A 117 -18.47 -22.30 -8.33
C GLU A 117 -17.57 -23.24 -7.54
N ALA A 118 -16.63 -22.71 -6.75
CA ALA A 118 -15.71 -23.54 -5.97
C ALA A 118 -16.39 -24.34 -4.84
N ALA A 119 -17.50 -23.84 -4.30
CA ALA A 119 -18.26 -24.48 -3.24
C ALA A 119 -19.43 -25.34 -3.75
N ASP A 120 -19.53 -25.52 -5.07
CA ASP A 120 -20.64 -26.20 -5.77
C ASP A 120 -22.03 -25.76 -5.27
N CYS A 121 -22.16 -24.45 -5.00
CA CYS A 121 -23.37 -23.84 -4.43
C CYS A 121 -24.56 -23.84 -5.40
N ARG A 122 -24.40 -24.35 -6.63
CA ARG A 122 -25.48 -24.48 -7.61
C ARG A 122 -26.59 -25.43 -7.16
N VAL A 123 -26.29 -26.34 -6.24
CA VAL A 123 -27.25 -27.36 -5.76
C VAL A 123 -28.14 -26.82 -4.64
N ASP A 124 -27.65 -25.89 -3.82
CA ASP A 124 -28.28 -25.49 -2.56
C ASP A 124 -28.39 -23.98 -2.32
N CYS A 125 -27.86 -23.15 -3.23
CA CYS A 125 -27.88 -21.69 -3.10
C CYS A 125 -28.33 -21.00 -4.40
N MET A 126 -28.86 -19.79 -4.27
CA MET A 126 -29.14 -18.87 -5.38
C MET A 126 -28.33 -17.59 -5.20
N THR A 127 -27.97 -16.93 -6.31
CA THR A 127 -27.20 -15.68 -6.26
C THR A 127 -27.59 -14.68 -7.35
N ASP A 128 -27.53 -13.39 -7.01
CA ASP A 128 -27.69 -12.26 -7.93
C ASP A 128 -26.38 -11.89 -8.65
N ALA A 129 -25.28 -12.61 -8.38
CA ALA A 129 -23.97 -12.26 -8.92
C ALA A 129 -23.90 -12.29 -10.46
N PHE A 130 -24.80 -13.00 -11.14
CA PHE A 130 -24.85 -13.10 -12.60
C PHE A 130 -25.81 -12.11 -13.27
N ASN A 131 -26.48 -11.25 -12.48
CA ASN A 131 -27.45 -10.25 -12.92
C ASN A 131 -26.88 -8.82 -12.76
#